data_AF-A0A822DZQ1-F1
#
_entry.id   AF-A0A822DZQ1-F1
#
_cell.length_a   1.000
_cell.length_b   1.000
_cell.length_c   1.000
_cell.angle_alpha   90.00
_cell.angle_beta   90.00
_cell.angle_gamma   90.00
#
_symmetry.space_group_name_H-M   'P 1'
#
loop_
_entity.id
_entity.type
_entity.pdbx_description
1 polymer ?
#
loop_
_entity_poly.entity_id
_entity_poly.type
_entity_poly.pdbx_seq_one_letter_code
_entity_poly.pdbx_strand_id
1 'polypeptide(L)'
;VDVVTIFEDLSNELLFHIFEYFDAYQLHLTFGQLKDRFNLLLANARVHFDLDPIPLNEFSSFSLSLNRNHILSFTSRNLEKTRSWLFDNNEILQQFSKIRALTLFNVSYGIINRLHERLPSLKSTLIYVNIAGM
;
A
#
# COMPACT_ATOMS: atom_id res chain seq x y z
N VAL A 1 12.92 5.88 -39.35
CA VAL A 1 13.33 5.03 -38.22
C VAL A 1 12.20 5.11 -37.23
N ASP A 2 11.42 4.04 -37.08
CA ASP A 2 10.34 4.02 -36.10
C ASP A 2 10.98 4.00 -34.71
N VAL A 3 10.83 5.11 -33.99
CA VAL A 3 11.26 5.20 -32.60
C VAL A 3 10.19 4.46 -31.80
N VAL A 4 10.47 3.20 -31.47
CA VAL A 4 9.66 2.46 -30.51
C VAL A 4 9.90 3.11 -29.15
N THR A 5 8.93 3.87 -28.64
CA THR A 5 8.95 4.33 -27.26
C THR A 5 8.81 3.12 -26.36
N ILE A 6 9.83 2.83 -25.56
CA ILE A 6 9.75 1.77 -24.56
C ILE A 6 9.00 2.34 -23.36
N PHE A 7 8.20 1.53 -22.65
CA PHE A 7 7.47 1.98 -21.46
C PHE A 7 8.36 2.69 -20.43
N GLU A 8 9.64 2.32 -20.39
CA GLU A 8 10.64 2.95 -19.53
C GLU A 8 10.99 4.40 -19.93
N ASP A 9 10.71 4.82 -21.17
CA ASP A 9 11.00 6.18 -21.64
C ASP A 9 9.94 7.20 -21.18
N LEU A 10 8.83 6.73 -20.60
CA LEU A 10 7.77 7.59 -20.08
C LEU A 10 8.32 8.49 -18.95
N SER A 11 7.87 9.75 -18.93
CA SER A 11 8.18 10.70 -17.85
C SER A 11 7.66 10.20 -16.50
N ASN A 12 8.32 10.59 -15.40
CA ASN A 12 7.87 10.22 -14.05
C ASN A 12 6.44 10.68 -13.77
N GLU A 13 6.07 11.87 -14.24
CA GLU A 13 4.74 12.46 -14.08
C GLU A 13 3.66 11.57 -14.70
N LEU A 14 3.88 11.11 -15.93
CA LEU A 14 2.97 10.20 -16.61
C LEU A 14 2.90 8.84 -15.89
N LEU A 15 4.03 8.31 -15.43
CA LEU A 15 4.06 7.06 -14.66
C LEU A 15 3.28 7.19 -13.36
N PHE A 16 3.38 8.32 -12.65
CA PHE A 16 2.56 8.58 -11.46
C PHE A 16 1.07 8.63 -11.79
N HIS A 17 0.68 9.28 -12.89
CA HIS A 17 -0.72 9.24 -13.34
C HIS A 17 -1.19 7.84 -13.70
N ILE A 18 -0.34 7.01 -14.32
CA ILE A 18 -0.66 5.60 -14.58
C ILE A 18 -0.87 4.88 -13.24
N PHE A 19 0.00 5.10 -12.26
CA PHE A 19 -0.08 4.43 -10.96
C PHE A 19 -1.37 4.73 -10.20
N GLU A 20 -1.98 5.89 -10.40
CA GLU A 20 -3.26 6.25 -9.77
C GLU A 20 -4.42 5.30 -10.15
N TYR A 21 -4.29 4.55 -11.25
CA TYR A 21 -5.31 3.59 -11.71
C TYR A 21 -5.13 2.17 -11.16
N PHE A 22 -4.03 1.91 -10.45
CA PHE A 22 -3.71 0.57 -9.94
C PHE A 22 -3.64 0.57 -8.42
N ASP A 23 -4.03 -0.54 -7.81
CA ASP A 23 -3.67 -0.78 -6.42
C ASP A 23 -2.18 -1.15 -6.29
N ALA A 24 -1.64 -1.01 -5.08
CA ALA A 24 -0.23 -1.23 -4.79
C ALA A 24 0.22 -2.66 -5.06
N TYR A 25 -0.67 -3.64 -4.95
CA TYR A 25 -0.35 -5.03 -5.24
C TYR A 25 -0.19 -5.24 -6.75
N GLN A 26 -1.12 -4.71 -7.54
CA GLN A 26 -1.02 -4.70 -9.01
C GLN A 26 0.22 -3.96 -9.48
N LEU A 27 0.56 -2.83 -8.85
CA LEU A 27 1.78 -2.09 -9.14
C LEU A 27 3.03 -2.92 -8.84
N HIS A 28 3.05 -3.64 -7.72
CA HIS A 28 4.15 -4.52 -7.37
C HIS A 28 4.30 -5.69 -8.36
N LEU A 29 3.20 -6.36 -8.71
CA LEU A 29 3.22 -7.46 -9.67
C LEU A 29 3.65 -7.01 -11.07
N THR A 30 3.18 -5.84 -11.50
CA THR A 30 3.40 -5.34 -12.86
C THR A 30 4.77 -4.68 -13.01
N PHE A 31 5.19 -3.90 -12.00
CA PHE A 31 6.36 -3.02 -12.11
C PHE A 31 7.48 -3.35 -11.12
N GLY A 32 7.26 -4.20 -10.12
CA GLY A 32 8.25 -4.53 -9.09
C GLY A 32 9.47 -5.31 -9.60
N GLN A 33 9.35 -5.93 -10.77
CA GLN A 33 10.45 -6.61 -11.46
C GLN A 33 11.16 -5.73 -12.50
N LEU A 34 10.68 -4.50 -12.72
CA LEU A 34 11.33 -3.55 -13.63
C LEU A 34 12.54 -2.89 -12.96
N LYS A 35 13.34 -2.18 -13.76
CA LYS A 35 14.57 -1.48 -13.32
C LYS A 35 14.35 -0.67 -12.03
N ASP A 36 15.43 -0.48 -11.26
CA ASP A 36 15.47 0.23 -9.97
C ASP A 36 14.72 1.58 -9.94
N ARG A 37 14.63 2.28 -11.08
CA ARG A 37 13.82 3.49 -11.23
C ARG A 37 12.37 3.28 -10.82
N PHE A 38 11.74 2.17 -11.18
CA PHE A 38 10.35 1.88 -10.83
C PHE A 38 10.18 1.66 -9.33
N ASN A 39 11.14 1.00 -8.68
CA ASN A 39 11.16 0.88 -7.22
C ASN A 39 11.26 2.25 -6.54
N LEU A 40 12.06 3.16 -7.08
CA LEU A 40 12.14 4.54 -6.58
C LEU A 40 10.85 5.34 -6.82
N LEU A 41 10.16 5.14 -7.94
CA LEU A 41 8.89 5.81 -8.23
C LEU A 41 7.77 5.28 -7.33
N LEU A 42 7.65 3.96 -7.19
CA LEU A 42 6.72 3.34 -6.24
C LEU A 42 6.99 3.79 -4.81
N ALA A 43 8.26 4.00 -4.45
CA ALA A 43 8.67 4.56 -3.17
C ALA A 43 8.32 6.04 -2.96
N ASN A 44 7.73 6.73 -3.94
CA ASN A 44 7.27 8.11 -3.82
C ASN A 44 5.81 8.31 -4.24
N ALA A 45 5.16 7.25 -4.74
CA ALA A 45 3.79 7.32 -5.24
C ALA A 45 2.79 7.36 -4.06
N ARG A 46 1.61 7.94 -4.29
CA ARG A 46 0.48 7.66 -3.41
C ARG A 46 -0.04 6.28 -3.77
N VAL A 47 -0.03 5.36 -2.80
CA VAL A 47 -0.40 3.97 -3.04
C VAL A 47 -1.63 3.59 -2.23
N HIS A 48 -2.60 3.02 -2.93
CA HIS A 48 -3.81 2.45 -2.35
C HIS A 48 -3.71 0.93 -2.38
N PHE A 49 -4.10 0.29 -1.29
CA PHE A 49 -4.15 -1.16 -1.18
C PHE A 49 -5.60 -1.61 -1.08
N ASP A 50 -6.08 -2.28 -2.11
CA ASP A 50 -7.28 -3.12 -2.01
C ASP A 50 -6.84 -4.53 -1.63
N LEU A 51 -7.22 -4.98 -0.44
CA LEU A 51 -6.86 -6.31 0.08
C LEU A 51 -7.84 -7.41 -0.35
N ASP A 52 -8.99 -7.05 -0.91
CA ASP A 52 -9.99 -8.02 -1.35
C ASP A 52 -9.46 -8.96 -2.43
N PRO A 53 -8.79 -8.48 -3.51
CA PRO A 53 -8.28 -9.36 -4.55
C PRO A 53 -7.06 -10.17 -4.13
N ILE A 54 -6.37 -9.80 -3.03
CA ILE A 54 -5.11 -10.42 -2.63
C ILE A 54 -5.37 -11.70 -1.83
N PRO A 55 -4.85 -12.87 -2.26
CA PRO A 55 -4.90 -14.10 -1.49
C PRO A 55 -4.08 -14.02 -0.19
N LEU A 56 -4.58 -14.62 0.89
CA LEU A 56 -3.92 -14.59 2.20
C LEU A 56 -2.49 -15.18 2.20
N ASN A 57 -2.26 -16.16 1.34
CA ASN A 57 -0.99 -16.87 1.18
C ASN A 57 0.03 -16.11 0.31
N GLU A 58 -0.38 -15.08 -0.44
CA GLU A 58 0.51 -14.24 -1.24
C GLU A 58 1.01 -13.01 -0.46
N PHE A 59 0.68 -12.93 0.84
CA PHE A 59 1.03 -11.79 1.66
C PHE A 59 2.52 -11.68 2.02
N SER A 60 3.25 -12.79 2.15
CA SER A 60 4.67 -12.76 2.53
C SER A 60 5.60 -12.35 1.40
N SER A 61 5.17 -12.45 0.13
CA SER A 61 5.99 -12.05 -1.03
C SER A 61 5.93 -10.57 -1.33
N PHE A 62 4.98 -9.84 -0.74
CA PHE A 62 4.82 -8.41 -0.98
C PHE A 62 5.89 -7.61 -0.24
N SER A 63 6.80 -6.98 -1.00
CA SER A 63 7.78 -6.03 -0.46
C SER A 63 7.72 -4.72 -1.23
N LEU A 64 7.32 -3.64 -0.55
CA LEU A 64 7.38 -2.29 -1.11
C LEU A 64 8.28 -1.41 -0.25
N SER A 65 9.29 -0.81 -0.88
CA SER A 65 10.20 0.12 -0.21
C SER A 65 9.51 1.46 0.01
N LEU A 66 8.74 1.57 1.10
CA LEU A 66 8.01 2.80 1.41
C LEU A 66 8.89 3.80 2.15
N ASN A 67 8.89 5.05 1.68
CA ASN A 67 9.53 6.17 2.37
C ASN A 67 8.62 6.81 3.44
N ARG A 68 9.16 7.76 4.21
CA ARG A 68 8.48 8.42 5.34
C ARG A 68 7.31 9.34 4.98
N ASN A 69 7.20 9.74 3.71
CA ASN A 69 6.20 10.69 3.25
C ASN A 69 4.98 10.00 2.63
N HIS A 70 4.95 8.67 2.58
CA HIS A 70 3.80 7.95 2.09
C HIS A 70 2.56 8.20 2.95
N ILE A 71 1.49 8.51 2.24
CA ILE A 71 0.13 8.33 2.73
C ILE A 71 -0.32 7.01 2.15
N LEU A 72 -0.51 6.04 3.04
CA LEU A 72 -0.91 4.71 2.65
C LEU A 72 -2.38 4.52 3.01
N SER A 73 -3.15 3.92 2.12
CA SER A 73 -4.57 3.65 2.34
C SER A 73 -4.92 2.19 2.12
N PHE A 74 -5.71 1.61 3.02
CA PHE A 74 -6.19 0.22 2.92
C PHE A 74 -7.70 0.14 2.83
N THR A 75 -8.20 -0.60 1.84
CA THR A 75 -9.59 -1.03 1.78
C THR A 75 -9.67 -2.56 1.80
N SER A 76 -10.68 -3.06 2.51
CA SER A 76 -11.17 -4.42 2.35
C SER A 76 -12.63 -4.46 2.77
N ARG A 77 -13.42 -5.34 2.15
CA ARG A 77 -14.75 -5.72 2.65
C ARG A 77 -14.64 -6.81 3.72
N ASN A 78 -13.49 -7.47 3.84
CA ASN A 78 -13.24 -8.53 4.82
C ASN A 78 -12.39 -8.01 5.99
N LEU A 79 -13.04 -7.79 7.13
CA LEU A 79 -12.41 -7.31 8.37
C LEU A 79 -11.27 -8.22 8.86
N GLU A 80 -11.41 -9.54 8.70
CA GLU A 80 -10.38 -10.50 9.10
C GLU A 80 -9.15 -10.42 8.19
N LYS A 81 -9.31 -10.10 6.89
CA LYS A 81 -8.16 -9.84 6.01
C LYS A 81 -7.40 -8.60 6.46
N THR A 82 -8.08 -7.48 6.71
CA THR A 82 -7.42 -6.25 7.18
C THR A 82 -6.69 -6.48 8.50
N ARG A 83 -7.31 -7.23 9.42
CA ARG A 83 -6.67 -7.61 10.68
C ARG A 83 -5.43 -8.46 10.42
N SER A 84 -5.54 -9.51 9.63
CA SER A 84 -4.42 -10.42 9.37
C SER A 84 -3.24 -9.69 8.74
N TRP A 85 -3.53 -8.78 7.81
CA TRP A 85 -2.52 -8.01 7.11
C TRP A 85 -1.80 -6.99 8.02
N LEU A 86 -2.54 -6.30 8.88
CA LEU A 86 -1.98 -5.30 9.78
C LEU A 86 -1.35 -5.90 11.05
N PHE A 87 -1.74 -7.11 11.48
CA PHE A 87 -1.34 -7.63 12.80
C PHE A 87 -0.72 -9.02 12.79
N ASP A 88 -1.05 -9.88 11.84
CA ASP A 88 -0.54 -11.25 11.89
C ASP A 88 0.78 -11.38 11.09
N ASN A 89 1.07 -10.41 10.22
CA ASN A 89 2.30 -10.38 9.42
C ASN A 89 3.29 -9.30 9.89
N ASN A 90 4.30 -9.73 10.66
CA ASN A 90 5.34 -8.84 11.19
C ASN A 90 6.26 -8.24 10.12
N GLU A 91 6.49 -8.96 9.01
CA GLU A 91 7.38 -8.50 7.94
C GLU A 91 6.77 -7.29 7.22
N ILE A 92 5.46 -7.38 6.95
CA ILE A 92 4.66 -6.29 6.38
C ILE A 92 4.70 -5.05 7.28
N LEU A 93 4.55 -5.22 8.60
CA LEU A 93 4.65 -4.12 9.56
C LEU A 93 6.01 -3.43 9.55
N GLN A 94 7.10 -4.18 9.40
CA GLN A 94 8.44 -3.58 9.29
C GLN A 94 8.59 -2.71 8.05
N GLN A 95 7.93 -3.05 6.94
CA GLN A 95 7.91 -2.22 5.73
C GLN A 95 7.21 -0.88 5.97
N PHE A 96 6.23 -0.83 6.87
CA PHE A 96 5.54 0.42 7.25
C PHE A 96 6.15 1.15 8.43
N SER A 97 7.25 0.65 9.02
CA SER A 97 7.91 1.28 10.18
C SER A 97 8.36 2.73 9.97
N LYS A 98 8.33 3.23 8.73
CA LYS A 98 8.70 4.59 8.36
C LYS A 98 7.49 5.48 8.05
N ILE A 99 6.30 4.94 7.83
CA ILE A 99 5.13 5.74 7.41
C ILE A 99 4.67 6.65 8.54
N ARG A 100 4.19 7.84 8.17
CA ARG A 100 3.68 8.85 9.12
C ARG A 100 2.17 8.96 9.13
N ALA A 101 1.51 8.56 8.05
CA ALA A 101 0.08 8.65 7.89
C ALA A 101 -0.49 7.35 7.33
N LEU A 102 -1.59 6.88 7.93
CA LEU A 102 -2.29 5.68 7.53
C LEU A 102 -3.78 5.97 7.43
N THR A 103 -4.40 5.57 6.33
CA THR A 103 -5.85 5.66 6.16
C THR A 103 -6.44 4.25 6.11
N LEU A 104 -7.36 3.95 7.02
CA LEU A 104 -8.02 2.66 7.11
C LEU A 104 -9.50 2.80 6.79
N PHE A 105 -10.00 1.96 5.90
CA PHE A 105 -11.41 1.83 5.59
C PHE A 105 -11.93 0.51 6.14
N ASN A 106 -13.15 0.52 6.70
CA ASN A 106 -13.81 -0.67 7.23
C ASN A 106 -12.97 -1.42 8.27
N VAL A 107 -12.64 -0.78 9.39
CA VAL A 107 -11.89 -1.42 10.50
C VAL A 107 -12.61 -1.25 11.84
N SER A 108 -12.46 -2.24 12.72
CA SER A 108 -12.97 -2.16 14.09
C SER A 108 -12.12 -1.20 14.95
N TYR A 109 -12.71 -0.53 15.93
CA TYR A 109 -12.01 0.46 16.76
C TYR A 109 -10.84 -0.14 17.58
N GLY A 110 -10.94 -1.42 17.97
CA GLY A 110 -9.90 -2.11 18.77
C GLY A 110 -8.54 -2.31 18.05
N ILE A 111 -8.49 -2.06 16.75
CA ILE A 111 -7.30 -2.15 15.89
C ILE A 111 -6.35 -0.94 16.12
N ILE A 112 -6.88 0.21 16.51
CA ILE A 112 -6.13 1.48 16.55
C ILE A 112 -5.00 1.46 17.58
N ASN A 113 -5.32 1.06 18.80
CA ASN A 113 -4.33 1.06 19.89
C ASN A 113 -3.16 0.13 19.59
N ARG A 114 -3.46 -1.05 19.03
CA ARG A 114 -2.44 -2.03 18.62
C ARG A 114 -1.60 -1.52 17.45
N LEU A 115 -2.14 -0.70 16.55
CA LEU A 115 -1.37 -0.11 15.46
C LEU A 115 -0.33 0.89 15.96
N HIS A 116 -0.69 1.76 16.90
CA HIS A 116 0.26 2.74 17.43
C HIS A 116 1.39 2.09 18.24
N GLU A 117 1.11 0.97 18.92
CA GLU A 117 2.15 0.16 19.59
C GLU A 117 3.14 -0.45 18.58
N ARG A 118 2.67 -0.85 17.40
CA ARG A 118 3.48 -1.55 16.39
C ARG A 118 4.13 -0.66 15.34
N LEU A 119 3.55 0.51 15.08
CA LEU A 119 4.04 1.51 14.14
C LEU A 119 4.28 2.85 14.87
N PRO A 120 5.33 2.95 15.71
CA PRO A 120 5.58 4.15 16.51
C PRO A 120 5.89 5.41 15.67
N SER A 121 6.24 5.25 14.39
CA SER A 121 6.42 6.35 13.45
C SER A 121 5.11 7.00 12.99
N LEU A 122 3.99 6.31 13.21
CA LEU A 122 2.67 6.72 12.74
C LEU A 122 2.17 7.90 13.56
N LYS A 123 2.18 9.09 12.94
CA LYS A 123 1.76 10.35 13.56
C LYS A 123 0.29 10.64 13.37
N SER A 124 -0.31 10.10 12.31
CA SER A 124 -1.70 10.35 11.95
C SER A 124 -2.34 9.05 11.45
N THR A 125 -3.53 8.76 11.95
CA THR A 125 -4.36 7.63 11.51
C THR A 125 -5.74 8.17 11.20
N LEU A 126 -6.15 8.10 9.93
CA LEU A 126 -7.51 8.43 9.49
C LEU A 126 -8.30 7.14 9.33
N ILE A 127 -9.51 7.10 9.88
CA ILE A 127 -10.32 5.89 9.90
C ILE A 127 -11.71 6.22 9.38
N TYR A 128 -12.10 5.48 8.36
CA TYR A 128 -13.43 5.50 7.78
C TYR A 128 -14.13 4.22 8.22
N VAL A 129 -14.98 4.36 9.24
CA VAL A 129 -15.86 3.28 9.68
C VAL A 129 -17.09 3.31 8.78
N ASN A 130 -17.33 2.22 8.06
CA ASN A 130 -18.55 2.09 7.29
C ASN A 130 -19.70 1.75 8.23
N ILE A 131 -20.62 2.70 8.37
CA ILE A 131 -21.81 2.63 9.23
C ILE A 131 -22.95 1.89 8.48
N ALA A 132 -22.70 1.37 7.26
CA ALA A 132 -23.67 0.57 6.53
C ALA A 132 -23.79 -0.83 7.16
N GLY A 133 -24.53 -0.91 8.27
CA GLY A 133 -24.81 -2.14 9.00
C GLY A 133 -25.39 -1.96 10.40
N MET A 134 -25.81 -0.74 10.79
CA MET A 134 -26.70 -0.53 11.94
C MET A 134 -28.14 -0.38 11.47
#